data_AF-A0A0F2QUC2-F1
#
_entry.id   AF-A0A0F2QUC2-F1
#
_cell.length_a   1.000
_cell.length_b   1.000
_cell.length_c   1.000
_cell.angle_alpha   90.00
_cell.angle_beta   90.00
_cell.angle_gamma   90.00
#
_symmetry.space_group_name_H-M   'P 1'
#
loop_
_entity.id
_entity.type
_entity.pdbx_description
1 polymer ?
#
loop_
_entity_poly.entity_id
_entity_poly.type
_entity_poly.pdbx_seq_one_letter_code
_entity_poly.pdbx_strand_id
1 'polypeptide(L)'
;MHKHLNSLAVLITVLFSLAVPLAMADSAWLIIDAQKQFQYAQQLFEEGQFQRAAEEYDRFLFFFPEAPNRETALFKAGEALLRAGDSMAALQRFGTLIQSGVQTPLLEDAYFMAAESYLMLSNPDQAVSILNTLIGRTERTTVKDRAHVRIAWIHIEQMDWTKAKDILARVSPAGSRDLQVEALESELDRADHLPEKNPKLAGALSIFPGAGQMYTGRYQDGLAALVVNGGLFWAAYESFDNDLNALGGLISIVGLGFYTANIYGAVSSAHKYNQAQKQGFVEQLRQHLVIGAGPLQSAGRSSSDAFSIQWHGAF
;
A
#
# COMPACT_ATOMS: atom_id res chain seq x y z
N MET A 1 55.29 32.34 71.67
CA MET A 1 55.05 31.41 70.53
C MET A 1 53.59 31.24 70.11
N HIS A 2 52.57 31.54 70.95
CA HIS A 2 51.17 31.31 70.58
C HIS A 2 50.53 32.31 69.60
N LYS A 3 51.00 33.56 69.50
CA LYS A 3 50.36 34.58 68.63
C LYS A 3 50.61 34.38 67.13
N HIS A 4 51.71 33.77 66.73
CA HIS A 4 52.03 33.55 65.30
C HIS A 4 51.33 32.32 64.70
N LEU A 5 50.94 31.33 65.51
CA LEU A 5 50.24 30.14 65.03
C LEU A 5 48.80 30.47 64.57
N ASN A 6 48.10 31.35 65.29
CA ASN A 6 46.73 31.74 64.93
C ASN A 6 46.68 32.61 63.68
N SER A 7 47.70 33.44 63.44
CA SER A 7 47.78 34.26 62.22
C SER A 7 47.99 33.40 60.97
N LEU A 8 48.79 32.34 61.07
CA LEU A 8 49.06 31.42 59.96
C LEU A 8 47.83 30.56 59.64
N ALA A 9 47.10 30.09 60.66
CA ALA A 9 45.88 29.31 60.48
C ALA A 9 44.74 30.12 59.84
N VAL A 10 44.61 31.41 60.20
CA VAL A 10 43.63 32.33 59.57
C VAL A 10 44.03 32.66 58.13
N LEU A 11 45.33 32.83 57.84
CA LEU A 11 45.78 33.08 56.47
C LEU A 11 45.57 31.86 55.55
N ILE A 12 45.80 30.64 56.06
CA ILE A 12 45.60 29.39 55.32
C ILE A 12 44.10 29.12 55.10
N THR A 13 43.22 29.43 56.06
CA THR A 13 41.75 29.30 55.85
C THR A 13 41.20 30.35 54.89
N VAL A 14 41.72 31.57 54.88
CA VAL A 14 41.35 32.60 53.88
C VAL A 14 41.87 32.23 52.49
N LEU A 15 43.09 31.70 52.36
CA LEU A 15 43.65 31.22 51.08
C LEU A 15 42.95 29.96 50.55
N PHE A 16 42.41 29.09 51.42
CA PHE A 16 41.61 27.93 50.98
C PHE A 16 40.19 28.33 50.55
N SER A 17 39.64 29.41 51.09
CA SER A 17 38.33 29.94 50.67
C SER A 17 38.36 30.72 49.35
N LEU A 18 39.54 31.16 48.90
CA LEU A 18 39.75 31.89 47.63
C LEU A 18 40.26 31.00 46.49
N ALA A 19 40.43 29.70 46.74
CA ALA A 19 40.89 28.73 45.76
C ALA A 19 39.88 27.59 45.58
N VAL A 20 38.58 27.90 45.58
CA VAL A 20 37.69 27.12 44.71
C VAL A 20 38.02 27.64 43.31
N PRO A 21 38.75 26.91 42.45
CA PRO A 21 38.68 27.22 41.05
C PRO A 21 37.19 27.14 40.73
N LEU A 22 36.59 28.25 40.30
CA LEU A 22 35.50 28.17 39.36
C LEU A 22 36.11 27.44 38.16
N ALA A 23 36.20 26.12 38.25
CA ALA A 23 35.98 25.27 37.11
C ALA A 23 34.54 25.61 36.74
N MET A 24 34.40 26.71 36.00
CA MET A 24 33.39 26.82 34.98
C MET A 24 33.68 25.59 34.13
N ALA A 25 33.10 24.44 34.52
CA ALA A 25 32.88 23.38 33.58
C ALA A 25 32.19 24.12 32.46
N ASP A 26 32.88 24.23 31.32
CA ASP A 26 32.35 24.82 30.12
C ASP A 26 31.27 23.82 29.66
N SER A 27 30.13 23.83 30.37
CA SER A 27 28.95 23.09 30.02
C SER A 27 28.45 23.85 28.82
N ALA A 28 29.05 23.58 27.66
CA ALA A 28 28.61 24.10 26.40
C ALA A 28 27.13 23.75 26.30
N TRP A 29 26.29 24.77 26.51
CA TRP A 29 24.85 24.61 26.48
C TRP A 29 24.52 23.96 25.13
N LEU A 30 23.89 22.79 25.14
CA LEU A 30 23.46 22.16 23.90
C LEU A 30 22.35 23.02 23.31
N ILE A 31 22.71 23.94 22.42
CA ILE A 31 21.74 24.71 21.65
C ILE A 31 21.29 23.80 20.51
N ILE A 32 20.07 23.29 20.64
CA ILE A 32 19.34 22.61 19.57
C ILE A 32 18.76 23.69 18.67
N ASP A 33 19.37 23.87 17.50
CA ASP A 33 18.84 24.72 16.44
C ASP A 33 18.01 23.90 15.44
N ALA A 34 17.30 24.61 14.56
CA ALA A 34 16.45 23.99 13.55
C ALA A 34 17.23 22.99 12.67
N GLN A 35 18.47 23.33 12.30
CA GLN A 35 19.28 22.49 11.43
C GLN A 35 19.66 21.17 12.12
N LYS A 36 20.12 21.22 13.37
CA LYS A 36 20.45 20.03 14.16
C LYS A 36 19.23 19.13 14.37
N GLN A 37 18.07 19.71 14.69
CA GLN A 37 16.84 18.95 14.86
C GLN A 37 16.42 18.24 13.57
N PHE A 38 16.50 18.94 12.43
CA PHE A 38 16.20 18.34 11.13
C PHE A 38 17.17 17.22 10.76
N GLN A 39 18.47 17.43 10.97
CA GLN A 39 19.51 16.43 10.68
C GLN A 39 19.37 15.18 11.55
N TYR A 40 18.97 15.33 12.81
CA TYR A 40 18.73 14.19 13.68
C TYR A 40 17.53 13.36 13.21
N ALA A 41 16.44 14.00 12.79
CA ALA A 41 15.30 13.32 12.18
C ALA A 41 15.71 12.57 10.89
N GLN A 42 16.53 13.20 10.05
CA GLN A 42 17.08 12.60 8.83
C GLN A 42 17.98 11.39 9.13
N GLN A 43 18.85 11.48 10.15
CA GLN A 43 19.68 10.36 10.57
C GLN A 43 18.84 9.17 11.02
N LEU A 44 17.81 9.40 11.85
CA LEU A 44 16.89 8.33 12.28
C LEU A 44 16.16 7.69 11.09
N PHE A 45 15.80 8.50 10.09
CA PHE A 45 15.19 8.00 8.86
C PHE A 45 16.14 7.08 8.09
N GLU A 46 17.40 7.48 7.94
CA GLU A 46 18.45 6.69 7.27
C GLU A 46 18.78 5.40 8.03
N GLU A 47 18.68 5.42 9.37
CA GLU A 47 18.81 4.25 10.23
C GLU A 47 17.57 3.32 10.20
N GLY A 48 16.53 3.67 9.44
CA GLY A 48 15.29 2.89 9.34
C GLY A 48 14.35 3.04 10.55
N GLN A 49 14.64 3.96 11.46
CA GLN A 49 13.85 4.23 12.66
C GLN A 49 12.70 5.18 12.34
N PHE A 50 11.84 4.77 11.40
CA PHE A 50 10.89 5.66 10.74
C PHE A 50 9.88 6.34 11.68
N GLN A 51 9.36 5.62 12.68
CA GLN A 51 8.44 6.22 13.65
C GLN A 51 9.12 7.36 14.44
N ARG A 52 10.35 7.12 14.91
CA ARG A 52 11.14 8.12 15.64
C ARG A 52 11.53 9.28 14.72
N ALA A 53 11.88 9.01 13.47
CA ALA A 53 12.18 10.05 12.50
C ALA A 53 10.98 10.99 12.30
N ALA A 54 9.77 10.43 12.13
CA ALA A 54 8.54 11.21 12.03
C ALA A 54 8.30 12.09 13.27
N GLU A 55 8.48 11.54 14.47
CA GLU A 55 8.37 12.30 15.73
C GLU A 55 9.37 13.47 15.80
N GLU A 56 10.62 13.27 15.37
CA GLU A 56 11.63 14.33 15.39
C GLU A 56 11.39 15.40 14.29
N TYR A 57 10.84 15.01 13.13
CA TYR A 57 10.34 15.98 12.14
C TYR A 57 9.14 16.77 12.67
N ASP A 58 8.22 16.13 13.39
CA ASP A 58 7.08 16.83 14.02
C ASP A 58 7.55 17.81 15.09
N ARG A 59 8.57 17.45 15.88
CA ARG A 59 9.23 18.39 16.80
C ARG A 59 9.89 19.55 16.07
N PHE A 60 10.55 19.30 14.95
CA PHE A 60 11.10 20.37 14.11
C PHE A 60 10.00 21.35 13.68
N LEU A 61 8.87 20.84 13.18
CA LEU A 61 7.72 21.64 12.75
C LEU A 61 7.09 22.45 13.90
N PHE A 62 7.11 21.91 15.12
CA PHE A 62 6.56 22.58 16.30
C PHE A 62 7.47 23.68 16.84
N PHE A 63 8.76 23.39 17.04
CA PHE A 63 9.70 24.33 17.66
C PHE A 63 10.28 25.35 16.68
N PHE A 64 10.26 25.06 15.38
CA PHE A 64 10.82 25.93 14.34
C PHE A 64 9.82 26.18 13.20
N PRO A 65 8.64 26.78 13.49
CA PRO A 65 7.56 26.92 12.52
C PRO A 65 7.89 27.82 11.31
N GLU A 66 8.88 28.72 11.44
CA GLU A 66 9.33 29.62 10.37
C GLU A 66 10.61 29.12 9.68
N ALA A 67 11.06 27.89 9.98
CA ALA A 67 12.29 27.38 9.41
C ALA A 67 12.15 27.10 7.90
N PRO A 68 13.18 27.39 7.07
CA PRO A 68 13.12 27.19 5.62
C PRO A 68 12.82 25.75 5.18
N ASN A 69 13.12 24.75 6.03
CA ASN A 69 12.93 23.34 5.71
C ASN A 69 11.56 22.79 6.13
N ARG A 70 10.60 23.65 6.50
CA ARG A 70 9.27 23.25 6.97
C ARG A 70 8.53 22.33 6.00
N GLU A 71 8.44 22.68 4.72
CA GLU A 71 7.75 21.86 3.72
C GLU A 71 8.47 20.52 3.51
N THR A 72 9.80 20.54 3.57
CA THR A 72 10.63 19.33 3.49
C THR A 72 10.40 18.43 4.71
N ALA A 73 10.32 19.00 5.91
CA ALA A 73 10.05 18.25 7.13
C ALA A 73 8.64 17.64 7.12
N LEU A 74 7.62 18.37 6.63
CA LEU A 74 6.27 17.81 6.43
C LEU A 74 6.29 16.61 5.48
N PHE A 75 6.95 16.77 4.32
CA PHE A 75 7.07 15.69 3.35
C PHE A 75 7.81 14.47 3.93
N LYS A 76 8.95 14.70 4.59
CA LYS A 76 9.78 13.64 5.17
C LYS A 76 9.11 12.95 6.37
N ALA A 77 8.34 13.68 7.19
CA ALA A 77 7.50 13.08 8.22
C ALA A 77 6.46 12.14 7.62
N GLY A 78 5.77 12.57 6.55
CA GLY A 78 4.82 11.72 5.83
C GLY A 78 5.48 10.47 5.23
N GLU A 79 6.65 10.63 4.60
CA GLU A 79 7.42 9.52 4.04
C GLU A 79 7.82 8.51 5.12
N ALA A 80 8.29 8.99 6.27
CA ALA A 80 8.65 8.17 7.40
C ALA A 80 7.44 7.39 7.93
N LEU A 81 6.29 8.05 8.09
CA LEU A 81 5.06 7.40 8.56
C LEU A 81 4.57 6.31 7.59
N LEU A 82 4.67 6.51 6.27
CA LEU A 82 4.37 5.46 5.30
C LEU A 82 5.28 4.24 5.46
N ARG A 83 6.59 4.47 5.63
CA ARG A 83 7.57 3.39 5.86
C ARG A 83 7.36 2.69 7.22
N ALA A 84 6.79 3.39 8.19
CA ALA A 84 6.38 2.82 9.47
C ALA A 84 5.03 2.06 9.39
N GLY A 85 4.30 2.14 8.27
CA GLY A 85 2.98 1.54 8.08
C GLY A 85 1.81 2.39 8.60
N ASP A 86 2.06 3.61 9.07
CA ASP A 86 1.01 4.54 9.52
C ASP A 86 0.57 5.45 8.38
N SER A 87 -0.18 4.87 7.44
CA SER A 87 -0.69 5.57 6.26
C SER A 87 -1.67 6.69 6.60
N MET A 88 -2.39 6.59 7.73
CA MET A 88 -3.34 7.63 8.15
C MET A 88 -2.60 8.88 8.63
N ALA A 89 -1.59 8.72 9.49
CA ALA A 89 -0.78 9.84 9.94
C ALA A 89 0.03 10.45 8.77
N ALA A 90 0.54 9.61 7.87
CA ALA A 90 1.22 10.08 6.66
C ALA A 90 0.32 10.97 5.80
N LEU A 91 -0.92 10.52 5.54
CA LEU A 91 -1.91 11.27 4.79
C LEU A 91 -2.19 12.64 5.42
N GLN A 92 -2.20 12.75 6.75
CA GLN A 92 -2.33 14.05 7.43
C GLN A 92 -1.18 14.98 7.11
N ARG A 93 0.08 14.51 7.15
CA ARG A 93 1.27 15.34 6.86
C ARG A 93 1.30 15.81 5.41
N PHE A 94 1.04 14.92 4.45
CA PHE A 94 0.90 15.29 3.04
C PHE A 94 -0.27 16.24 2.82
N GLY A 95 -1.40 16.01 3.49
CA GLY A 95 -2.57 16.89 3.46
C GLY A 95 -2.25 18.30 3.96
N THR A 96 -1.50 18.45 5.05
CA THR A 96 -1.04 19.75 5.55
C THR A 96 -0.16 20.47 4.53
N LEU A 97 0.78 19.76 3.90
CA LEU A 97 1.63 20.33 2.84
C LEU A 97 0.79 20.78 1.64
N ILE A 98 -0.16 19.95 1.19
CA ILE A 98 -1.08 20.27 0.09
C ILE A 98 -1.94 21.50 0.41
N GLN A 99 -2.50 21.57 1.63
CA GLN A 99 -3.36 22.68 2.07
C GLN A 99 -2.60 24.00 2.19
N SER A 100 -1.30 23.96 2.53
CA SER A 100 -0.47 25.17 2.61
C SER A 100 -0.35 25.89 1.26
N GLY A 101 -0.48 25.16 0.14
CA GLY A 101 -0.45 25.70 -1.21
C GLY A 101 0.91 26.30 -1.62
N VAL A 102 1.95 26.15 -0.81
CA VAL A 102 3.29 26.64 -1.11
C VAL A 102 3.82 25.88 -2.32
N GLN A 103 4.05 26.59 -3.42
CA GLN A 103 4.58 25.99 -4.64
C GLN A 103 6.04 25.58 -4.43
N THR A 104 6.22 24.29 -4.15
CA THR A 104 7.52 23.63 -4.06
C THR A 104 7.51 22.41 -4.99
N PRO A 105 8.68 21.93 -5.44
CA PRO A 105 8.76 20.65 -6.15
C PRO A 105 8.10 19.51 -5.38
N LEU A 106 8.15 19.56 -4.04
CA LEU A 106 7.57 18.57 -3.12
C LEU A 106 6.04 18.59 -3.09
N LEU A 107 5.39 19.68 -3.50
CA LEU A 107 3.94 19.78 -3.45
C LEU A 107 3.28 18.71 -4.34
N GLU A 108 3.81 18.51 -5.56
CA GLU A 108 3.29 17.50 -6.47
C GLU A 108 3.57 16.09 -5.96
N ASP A 109 4.78 15.85 -5.44
CA ASP A 109 5.13 14.57 -4.83
C ASP A 109 4.22 14.28 -3.63
N ALA A 110 3.80 15.29 -2.86
CA ALA A 110 2.86 15.11 -1.76
C ALA A 110 1.48 14.64 -2.24
N TYR A 111 1.00 15.09 -3.41
CA TYR A 111 -0.22 14.56 -4.02
C TYR A 111 -0.09 13.08 -4.38
N PHE A 112 1.03 12.67 -4.96
CA PHE A 112 1.30 11.26 -5.24
C PHE A 112 1.37 10.44 -3.95
N MET A 113 2.12 10.90 -2.94
CA MET A 113 2.24 10.18 -1.67
C MET A 113 0.92 10.13 -0.89
N ALA A 114 0.07 11.14 -0.99
CA ALA A 114 -1.29 11.10 -0.46
C ALA A 114 -2.14 10.04 -1.18
N ALA A 115 -1.99 9.90 -2.51
CA ALA A 115 -2.65 8.84 -3.26
C ALA A 115 -2.17 7.45 -2.82
N GLU A 116 -0.87 7.25 -2.64
CA GLU A 116 -0.33 5.99 -2.10
C GLU A 116 -0.84 5.71 -0.68
N SER A 117 -0.92 6.74 0.16
CA SER A 117 -1.49 6.63 1.51
C SER A 117 -2.94 6.15 1.46
N TYR A 118 -3.76 6.68 0.54
CA TYR A 118 -5.14 6.22 0.34
C TYR A 118 -5.20 4.77 -0.15
N LEU A 119 -4.29 4.34 -1.02
CA LEU A 119 -4.26 2.96 -1.52
C LEU A 119 -3.86 1.95 -0.43
N MET A 120 -2.90 2.30 0.43
CA MET A 120 -2.57 1.49 1.61
C MET A 120 -3.74 1.39 2.59
N LEU A 121 -4.60 2.40 2.64
CA LEU A 121 -5.86 2.41 3.39
C LEU A 121 -7.02 1.71 2.65
N SER A 122 -6.76 1.03 1.53
CA SER A 122 -7.77 0.36 0.69
C SER A 122 -8.85 1.30 0.15
N ASN A 123 -8.52 2.58 -0.08
CA ASN A 123 -9.42 3.64 -0.57
C ASN A 123 -9.02 4.14 -1.98
N PRO A 124 -9.12 3.31 -3.04
CA PRO A 124 -8.66 3.67 -4.37
C PRO A 124 -9.42 4.84 -5.00
N ASP A 125 -10.70 5.02 -4.70
CA ASP A 125 -11.48 6.14 -5.23
C ASP A 125 -10.95 7.49 -4.74
N GLN A 126 -10.50 7.57 -3.48
CA GLN A 126 -9.88 8.77 -2.93
C GLN A 126 -8.49 9.01 -3.51
N ALA A 127 -7.73 7.94 -3.76
CA ALA A 127 -6.44 8.03 -4.46
C ALA A 127 -6.59 8.60 -5.89
N VAL A 128 -7.60 8.15 -6.64
CA VAL A 128 -7.92 8.72 -7.97
C VAL A 128 -8.38 10.18 -7.84
N SER A 129 -9.19 10.51 -6.84
CA SER A 129 -9.68 11.87 -6.61
C SER A 129 -8.55 12.88 -6.33
N ILE A 130 -7.59 12.51 -5.47
CA ILE A 130 -6.48 13.40 -5.12
C ILE A 130 -5.53 13.60 -6.31
N LEU A 131 -5.32 12.58 -7.15
CA LEU A 131 -4.54 12.68 -8.39
C LEU A 131 -5.25 13.54 -9.46
N ASN A 132 -6.57 13.41 -9.60
CA ASN A 132 -7.34 14.30 -10.48
C ASN A 132 -7.27 15.77 -10.02
N THR A 133 -7.23 16.00 -8.70
CA THR A 133 -7.02 17.34 -8.14
C THR A 133 -5.65 17.90 -8.52
N LEU A 134 -4.59 17.08 -8.50
CA LEU A 134 -3.26 17.46 -8.98
C LEU A 134 -3.29 17.83 -10.46
N ILE A 135 -3.91 17.00 -11.31
CA ILE A 135 -4.03 17.23 -12.75
C ILE A 135 -4.70 18.58 -13.05
N GLY A 136 -5.73 18.96 -12.29
CA GLY A 136 -6.42 20.24 -12.44
C GLY A 136 -5.68 21.46 -11.91
N ARG A 137 -4.60 21.28 -11.13
CA ARG A 137 -3.84 22.37 -10.49
C ARG A 137 -2.47 22.64 -11.10
N THR A 138 -1.85 21.64 -11.70
CA THR A 138 -0.54 21.80 -12.35
C THR A 138 -0.71 22.15 -13.83
N GLU A 139 0.20 22.95 -14.38
CA GLU A 139 0.30 23.17 -15.84
C GLU A 139 1.38 22.30 -16.47
N ARG A 140 2.15 21.56 -15.66
CA ARG A 140 3.25 20.72 -16.16
C ARG A 140 2.71 19.43 -16.76
N THR A 141 2.84 19.29 -18.08
CA THR A 141 2.43 18.09 -18.82
C THR A 141 3.07 16.82 -18.27
N THR A 142 4.35 16.84 -17.93
CA THR A 142 5.06 15.67 -17.38
C THR A 142 4.46 15.17 -16.06
N VAL A 143 3.86 16.06 -15.28
CA VAL A 143 3.21 15.72 -14.00
C VAL A 143 1.82 15.16 -14.24
N LYS A 144 1.07 15.76 -15.18
CA LYS A 144 -0.23 15.23 -15.63
C LYS A 144 -0.09 13.81 -16.19
N ASP A 145 0.92 13.58 -17.03
CA ASP A 145 1.22 12.27 -17.62
C ASP A 145 1.50 11.22 -16.53
N ARG A 146 2.35 11.54 -15.54
CA ARG A 146 2.60 10.66 -14.39
C ARG A 146 1.33 10.36 -13.59
N ALA A 147 0.49 11.37 -13.36
CA ALA A 147 -0.76 11.19 -12.63
C ALA A 147 -1.77 10.33 -13.40
N HIS A 148 -1.89 10.52 -14.73
CA HIS A 148 -2.70 9.66 -15.59
C HIS A 148 -2.22 8.21 -15.56
N VAL A 149 -0.92 7.96 -15.74
CA VAL A 149 -0.36 6.60 -15.64
C VAL A 149 -0.62 5.99 -14.27
N ARG A 150 -0.50 6.77 -13.19
CA ARG A 150 -0.78 6.26 -11.84
C ARG A 150 -2.25 5.88 -11.65
N ILE A 151 -3.18 6.73 -12.11
CA ILE A 151 -4.62 6.44 -12.09
C ILE A 151 -4.93 5.19 -12.93
N ALA A 152 -4.32 5.05 -14.10
CA ALA A 152 -4.47 3.87 -14.93
C ALA A 152 -4.03 2.61 -14.17
N TRP A 153 -2.89 2.63 -13.50
CA TRP A 153 -2.43 1.52 -12.64
C TRP A 153 -3.43 1.19 -11.52
N ILE A 154 -4.05 2.19 -10.89
CA ILE A 154 -5.11 1.93 -9.88
C ILE A 154 -6.27 1.15 -10.52
N HIS A 155 -6.69 1.50 -11.73
CA HIS A 155 -7.74 0.77 -12.45
C HIS A 155 -7.31 -0.62 -12.92
N ILE A 156 -6.04 -0.81 -13.31
CA ILE A 156 -5.45 -2.13 -13.60
C ILE A 156 -5.53 -3.03 -12.37
N GLU A 157 -5.16 -2.51 -11.20
CA GLU A 157 -5.24 -3.25 -9.93
C GLU A 157 -6.68 -3.63 -9.55
N GLN A 158 -7.65 -2.80 -9.94
CA GLN A 158 -9.08 -3.08 -9.81
C GLN A 158 -9.64 -4.00 -10.91
N MET A 159 -8.80 -4.43 -11.87
CA MET A 159 -9.19 -5.20 -13.05
C MET A 159 -10.19 -4.50 -13.98
N ASP A 160 -10.19 -3.15 -13.99
CA ASP A 160 -11.00 -2.30 -14.86
C ASP A 160 -10.18 -1.83 -16.06
N TRP A 161 -9.97 -2.73 -17.02
CA TRP A 161 -9.13 -2.50 -18.21
C TRP A 161 -9.64 -1.35 -19.07
N THR A 162 -10.96 -1.22 -19.18
CA THR A 162 -11.60 -0.17 -19.98
C THR A 162 -11.26 1.21 -19.45
N LYS A 163 -11.41 1.44 -18.14
CA LYS A 163 -11.04 2.72 -17.54
C LYS A 163 -9.53 2.95 -17.59
N ALA A 164 -8.72 1.92 -17.38
CA ALA A 164 -7.27 2.04 -17.50
C ALA A 164 -6.87 2.55 -18.89
N LYS A 165 -7.39 1.95 -19.97
CA LYS A 165 -7.14 2.38 -21.36
C LYS A 165 -7.65 3.81 -21.63
N ASP A 166 -8.84 4.18 -21.16
CA ASP A 166 -9.37 5.55 -21.32
C ASP A 166 -8.48 6.62 -20.67
N ILE A 167 -7.89 6.30 -19.52
CA ILE A 167 -6.98 7.21 -18.83
C ILE A 167 -5.61 7.26 -19.52
N LEU A 168 -5.08 6.13 -20.01
CA LEU A 168 -3.81 6.08 -20.75
C LEU A 168 -3.87 6.87 -22.05
N ALA A 169 -5.03 6.88 -22.73
CA ALA A 169 -5.26 7.70 -23.92
C ALA A 169 -5.14 9.22 -23.69
N ARG A 170 -5.11 9.68 -22.43
CA ARG A 170 -4.93 11.10 -22.06
C ARG A 170 -3.46 11.48 -21.85
N VAL A 171 -2.55 10.51 -21.83
CA VAL A 171 -1.11 10.74 -21.68
C VAL A 171 -0.57 11.38 -22.96
N SER A 172 0.28 12.39 -22.82
CA SER A 172 0.87 13.08 -23.97
C SER A 172 1.75 12.14 -24.82
N PRO A 173 1.98 12.42 -26.11
CA PRO A 173 2.88 11.60 -26.94
C PRO A 173 4.34 11.53 -26.44
N ALA A 174 4.79 12.54 -25.69
CA ALA A 174 6.09 12.50 -25.04
C ALA A 174 6.05 11.55 -23.83
N GLY A 175 5.07 11.73 -22.94
CA GLY A 175 4.86 10.86 -21.78
C GLY A 175 4.59 9.40 -22.16
N SER A 176 3.90 9.16 -23.28
CA SER A 176 3.63 7.80 -23.77
C SER A 176 4.91 7.03 -24.06
N ARG A 177 5.89 7.69 -24.71
CA ARG A 177 7.21 7.11 -24.98
C ARG A 177 8.05 6.94 -23.72
N ASP A 178 8.08 7.98 -22.87
CA ASP A 178 8.94 8.00 -21.67
C ASP A 178 8.45 7.03 -20.57
N LEU A 179 7.12 6.88 -20.43
CA LEU A 179 6.47 6.04 -19.42
C LEU A 179 6.00 4.68 -19.99
N GLN A 180 6.38 4.36 -21.23
CA GLN A 180 6.09 3.09 -21.90
C GLN A 180 4.59 2.74 -21.95
N VAL A 181 3.74 3.75 -22.19
CA VAL A 181 2.28 3.58 -22.24
C VAL A 181 1.87 2.64 -23.37
N GLU A 182 2.50 2.72 -24.54
CA GLU A 182 2.19 1.84 -25.68
C GLU A 182 2.41 0.35 -25.34
N ALA A 183 3.46 0.04 -24.57
CA ALA A 183 3.72 -1.32 -24.12
C ALA A 183 2.66 -1.79 -23.12
N LEU A 184 2.26 -0.91 -22.19
CA LEU A 184 1.21 -1.20 -21.23
C LEU A 184 -0.15 -1.40 -21.91
N GLU A 185 -0.53 -0.54 -22.86
CA GLU A 185 -1.77 -0.67 -23.64
C GLU A 185 -1.79 -1.96 -24.44
N SER A 186 -0.68 -2.30 -25.11
CA SER A 186 -0.57 -3.56 -25.85
C SER A 186 -0.77 -4.79 -24.97
N GLU A 187 -0.25 -4.78 -23.74
CA GLU A 187 -0.53 -5.85 -22.79
C GLU A 187 -1.99 -5.84 -22.30
N LEU A 188 -2.59 -4.66 -22.06
CA LEU A 188 -4.00 -4.56 -21.69
C LEU A 188 -4.95 -5.02 -22.81
N ASP A 189 -4.57 -4.95 -24.08
CA ASP A 189 -5.32 -5.57 -25.18
C ASP A 189 -5.34 -7.09 -25.09
N ARG A 190 -4.27 -7.70 -24.55
CA ARG A 190 -4.24 -9.14 -24.28
C ARG A 190 -5.13 -9.52 -23.09
N ALA A 191 -5.39 -8.59 -22.17
CA ALA A 191 -6.27 -8.80 -21.02
C ALA A 191 -7.72 -9.15 -21.44
N ASP A 192 -8.18 -8.61 -22.57
CA ASP A 192 -9.52 -8.86 -23.13
C ASP A 192 -9.67 -10.30 -23.66
N HIS A 193 -8.57 -11.02 -23.79
CA HIS A 193 -8.50 -12.39 -24.30
C HIS A 193 -8.05 -13.41 -23.25
N LEU A 194 -8.05 -13.02 -21.96
CA LEU A 194 -7.76 -13.95 -20.89
C LEU A 194 -8.74 -15.14 -20.92
N PRO A 195 -8.25 -16.35 -20.64
CA PRO A 195 -9.12 -17.52 -20.64
C PRO A 195 -10.19 -17.38 -19.56
N GLU A 196 -11.46 -17.40 -19.95
CA GLU A 196 -12.59 -17.35 -19.04
C GLU A 196 -13.45 -18.63 -19.13
N LYS A 197 -14.00 -19.03 -18.00
CA LYS A 197 -14.99 -20.09 -17.84
C LYS A 197 -16.37 -19.46 -17.72
N ASN A 198 -17.35 -20.01 -18.42
CA ASN A 198 -18.72 -19.52 -18.35
C ASN A 198 -19.42 -20.08 -17.09
N PRO A 199 -19.82 -19.22 -16.12
CA PRO A 199 -20.44 -19.70 -14.88
C PRO A 199 -21.80 -20.38 -15.10
N LYS A 200 -22.60 -19.91 -16.07
CA LYS A 200 -23.88 -20.53 -16.41
C LYS A 200 -23.68 -21.92 -17.00
N LEU A 201 -22.65 -22.09 -17.85
CA LEU A 201 -22.30 -23.40 -18.39
C LEU A 201 -21.81 -24.35 -17.29
N ALA A 202 -20.98 -23.85 -16.35
CA ALA A 202 -20.55 -24.65 -15.19
C ALA A 202 -21.76 -25.13 -14.36
N GLY A 203 -22.75 -24.26 -14.13
CA GLY A 203 -24.00 -24.63 -13.48
C GLY A 203 -24.81 -25.66 -14.28
N ALA A 204 -24.99 -25.44 -15.58
CA ALA A 204 -25.72 -26.36 -16.47
C ALA A 204 -25.08 -27.75 -16.55
N LEU A 205 -23.75 -27.82 -16.63
CA LEU A 205 -23.01 -29.08 -16.61
C LEU A 205 -23.18 -29.82 -15.27
N SER A 206 -23.36 -29.09 -14.17
CA SER A 206 -23.52 -29.66 -12.83
C SER A 206 -24.84 -30.40 -12.61
N ILE A 207 -25.72 -30.44 -13.62
CA ILE A 207 -26.83 -31.41 -13.66
C ILE A 207 -26.29 -32.84 -13.53
N PHE A 208 -25.11 -33.10 -14.11
CA PHE A 208 -24.35 -34.31 -13.81
C PHE A 208 -23.42 -34.01 -12.62
N PRO A 209 -23.59 -34.71 -11.47
CA PRO A 209 -22.79 -34.46 -10.28
C PRO A 209 -21.28 -34.40 -10.60
N GLY A 210 -20.68 -33.24 -10.31
CA GLY A 210 -19.25 -33.00 -10.47
C GLY A 210 -18.78 -32.49 -11.83
N ALA A 211 -19.59 -32.57 -12.90
CA ALA A 211 -19.15 -32.18 -14.24
C ALA A 211 -18.83 -30.67 -14.37
N GLY A 212 -19.58 -29.79 -13.67
CA GLY A 212 -19.26 -28.37 -13.64
C GLY A 212 -17.92 -28.06 -12.93
N GLN A 213 -17.58 -28.80 -11.88
CA GLN A 213 -16.28 -28.67 -11.21
C GLN A 213 -15.14 -29.13 -12.13
N MET A 214 -15.32 -30.26 -12.82
CA MET A 214 -14.34 -30.76 -13.80
C MET A 214 -14.14 -29.77 -14.96
N TYR A 215 -15.20 -29.12 -15.45
CA TYR A 215 -15.11 -28.06 -16.46
C TYR A 215 -14.18 -26.89 -16.03
N THR A 216 -14.19 -26.56 -14.74
CA THR A 216 -13.32 -25.55 -14.13
C THR A 216 -11.94 -26.09 -13.72
N GLY A 217 -11.62 -27.35 -14.01
CA GLY A 217 -10.35 -28.00 -13.67
C GLY A 217 -10.28 -28.56 -12.24
N ARG A 218 -11.37 -28.48 -11.46
CA ARG A 218 -11.46 -28.97 -10.08
C ARG A 218 -11.88 -30.44 -10.04
N TYR A 219 -11.02 -31.32 -10.55
CA TYR A 219 -11.33 -32.74 -10.72
C TYR A 219 -11.59 -33.48 -9.41
N GLN A 220 -10.86 -33.14 -8.33
CA GLN A 220 -11.06 -33.76 -7.02
C GLN A 220 -12.44 -33.43 -6.45
N ASP A 221 -12.86 -32.17 -6.54
CA ASP A 221 -14.20 -31.73 -6.13
C ASP A 221 -15.29 -32.35 -7.01
N GLY A 222 -15.03 -32.47 -8.31
CA GLY A 222 -15.93 -33.15 -9.23
C GLY A 222 -16.14 -34.62 -8.88
N LEU A 223 -15.06 -35.36 -8.59
CA LEU A 223 -15.15 -36.75 -8.17
C LEU A 223 -15.86 -36.90 -6.82
N ALA A 224 -15.54 -36.05 -5.84
CA ALA A 224 -16.21 -36.05 -4.55
C ALA A 224 -17.71 -35.80 -4.69
N ALA A 225 -18.11 -34.84 -5.52
CA ALA A 225 -19.51 -34.56 -5.82
C ALA A 225 -20.22 -35.76 -6.43
N LEU A 226 -19.58 -36.47 -7.37
CA LEU A 226 -20.12 -37.68 -7.97
C LEU A 226 -20.34 -38.79 -6.92
N VAL A 227 -19.33 -39.06 -6.09
CA VAL A 227 -19.40 -40.10 -5.05
C VAL A 227 -20.49 -39.79 -4.02
N VAL A 228 -20.52 -38.56 -3.51
CA VAL A 228 -21.48 -38.16 -2.47
C VAL A 228 -22.91 -38.21 -3.00
N ASN A 229 -23.19 -37.65 -4.18
CA ASN A 229 -24.54 -37.66 -4.74
C ASN A 229 -24.96 -39.06 -5.17
N GLY A 230 -24.07 -39.83 -5.80
CA GLY A 230 -24.36 -41.22 -6.16
C GLY A 230 -24.69 -42.07 -4.93
N GLY A 231 -23.92 -41.93 -3.85
CA GLY A 231 -24.17 -42.61 -2.59
C GLY A 231 -25.51 -42.22 -1.95
N LEU A 232 -25.85 -40.93 -1.93
CA LEU A 232 -27.12 -40.45 -1.38
C LEU A 232 -28.32 -40.88 -2.22
N PHE A 233 -28.21 -40.88 -3.56
CA PHE A 233 -29.27 -41.37 -4.43
C PHE A 233 -29.49 -42.87 -4.27
N TRP A 234 -28.42 -43.66 -4.19
CA TRP A 234 -28.53 -45.09 -3.91
C TRP A 234 -29.15 -45.32 -2.52
N ALA A 235 -28.64 -44.68 -1.47
CA ALA A 235 -29.17 -44.86 -0.11
C ALA A 235 -30.65 -44.46 0.00
N ALA A 236 -31.07 -43.39 -0.70
CA ALA A 236 -32.48 -43.01 -0.77
C ALA A 236 -33.31 -44.08 -1.50
N TYR A 237 -32.85 -44.54 -2.67
CA TYR A 237 -33.52 -45.59 -3.44
C TYR A 237 -33.70 -46.87 -2.62
N GLU A 238 -32.62 -47.36 -2.00
CA GLU A 238 -32.64 -48.54 -1.14
C GLU A 238 -33.60 -48.37 0.05
N SER A 239 -33.63 -47.18 0.66
CA SER A 239 -34.54 -46.92 1.78
C SER A 239 -36.01 -46.98 1.35
N PHE A 240 -36.34 -46.49 0.16
CA PHE A 240 -37.72 -46.57 -0.36
C PHE A 240 -38.09 -48.00 -0.80
N ASP A 241 -37.17 -48.75 -1.40
CA ASP A 241 -37.39 -50.13 -1.84
C ASP A 241 -37.64 -51.08 -0.64
N ASN A 242 -37.05 -50.79 0.52
CA ASN A 242 -37.24 -51.53 1.76
C ASN A 242 -38.33 -50.95 2.69
N ASP A 243 -39.28 -50.16 2.17
CA ASP A 243 -40.39 -49.54 2.93
C ASP A 243 -39.97 -48.58 4.08
N LEU A 244 -38.71 -48.14 4.13
CA LEU A 244 -38.17 -47.19 5.11
C LEU A 244 -38.42 -45.73 4.69
N ASN A 245 -39.69 -45.39 4.43
CA ASN A 245 -40.09 -44.10 3.83
C ASN A 245 -39.59 -42.87 4.59
N ALA A 246 -39.57 -42.89 5.92
CA ALA A 246 -39.08 -41.78 6.73
C ALA A 246 -37.58 -41.53 6.54
N LEU A 247 -36.78 -42.61 6.49
CA LEU A 247 -35.35 -42.53 6.25
C LEU A 247 -35.06 -42.09 4.81
N GLY A 248 -35.76 -42.67 3.83
CA GLY A 248 -35.65 -42.28 2.43
C GLY A 248 -35.99 -40.80 2.20
N GLY A 249 -37.03 -40.30 2.87
CA GLY A 249 -37.38 -38.87 2.86
C GLY A 249 -36.29 -37.97 3.43
N LEU A 250 -35.71 -38.34 4.59
CA LEU A 250 -34.62 -37.59 5.21
C LEU A 250 -33.37 -37.56 4.31
N ILE A 251 -32.97 -38.71 3.76
CA ILE A 251 -31.81 -38.81 2.85
C ILE A 251 -32.07 -37.99 1.58
N SER A 252 -33.28 -38.01 1.03
CA SER A 252 -33.65 -37.23 -0.15
C SER A 252 -33.54 -35.72 0.10
N ILE A 253 -33.97 -35.23 1.26
CA ILE A 253 -33.83 -33.81 1.65
C ILE A 253 -32.34 -33.43 1.75
N VAL A 254 -31.55 -34.25 2.43
CA VAL A 254 -30.11 -34.03 2.57
C VAL A 254 -29.41 -34.07 1.20
N GLY A 255 -29.72 -35.08 0.39
CA GLY A 255 -29.22 -35.27 -0.97
C GLY A 255 -29.55 -34.10 -1.89
N LEU A 256 -30.78 -33.60 -1.84
CA LEU A 256 -31.17 -32.40 -2.58
C LEU A 256 -30.34 -31.19 -2.16
N GLY A 257 -30.11 -31.01 -0.85
CA GLY A 257 -29.24 -29.96 -0.33
C GLY A 257 -27.81 -30.03 -0.86
N PHE A 258 -27.17 -31.20 -0.79
CA PHE A 258 -25.83 -31.43 -1.35
C PHE A 258 -25.77 -31.25 -2.86
N TYR A 259 -26.79 -31.73 -3.57
CA TYR A 259 -26.89 -31.60 -5.02
C TYR A 259 -26.97 -30.13 -5.45
N THR A 260 -27.87 -29.36 -4.82
CA THR A 260 -27.99 -27.91 -5.05
C THR A 260 -26.70 -27.18 -4.70
N ALA A 261 -26.07 -27.49 -3.56
CA ALA A 261 -24.81 -26.88 -3.15
C ALA A 261 -23.68 -27.14 -4.17
N ASN A 262 -23.63 -28.31 -4.79
CA ASN A 262 -22.65 -28.62 -5.84
C ASN A 262 -22.83 -27.78 -7.11
N ILE A 263 -24.08 -27.52 -7.52
CA ILE A 263 -24.36 -26.63 -8.66
C ILE A 263 -23.86 -25.21 -8.36
N TYR A 264 -24.20 -24.65 -7.19
CA TYR A 264 -23.67 -23.34 -6.78
C TYR A 264 -22.14 -23.34 -6.68
N GLY A 265 -21.55 -24.42 -6.16
CA GLY A 265 -20.11 -24.58 -6.06
C GLY A 265 -19.41 -24.54 -7.42
N ALA A 266 -20.00 -25.12 -8.47
CA ALA A 266 -19.44 -25.08 -9.81
C ALA A 266 -19.49 -23.68 -10.43
N VAL A 267 -20.62 -22.98 -10.28
CA VAL A 267 -20.77 -21.58 -10.71
C VAL A 267 -19.74 -20.70 -10.01
N SER A 268 -19.60 -20.84 -8.68
CA SER A 268 -18.60 -20.11 -7.90
C SER A 268 -17.17 -20.43 -8.35
N SER A 269 -16.89 -21.69 -8.68
CA SER A 269 -15.54 -22.11 -9.14
C SER A 269 -15.17 -21.50 -10.49
N ALA A 270 -16.15 -21.32 -11.39
CA ALA A 270 -15.91 -20.61 -12.65
C ALA A 270 -15.58 -19.12 -12.41
N HIS A 271 -16.31 -18.44 -11.50
CA HIS A 271 -15.99 -17.07 -11.12
C HIS A 271 -14.58 -16.94 -10.51
N LYS A 272 -14.23 -17.84 -9.58
CA LYS A 272 -12.90 -17.87 -8.95
C LYS A 272 -11.80 -18.13 -9.97
N TYR A 273 -12.01 -19.04 -10.92
CA TYR A 273 -11.07 -19.27 -12.02
C TYR A 273 -10.84 -17.98 -12.81
N ASN A 274 -11.89 -17.29 -13.25
CA ASN A 274 -11.77 -16.07 -14.05
C ASN A 274 -11.06 -14.96 -13.27
N GLN A 275 -11.41 -14.79 -11.99
CA GLN A 275 -10.76 -13.80 -11.13
C GLN A 275 -9.27 -14.12 -10.91
N ALA A 276 -8.92 -15.39 -10.73
CA ALA A 276 -7.52 -15.82 -10.60
C ALA A 276 -6.71 -15.57 -11.88
N GLN A 277 -7.31 -15.75 -13.07
CA GLN A 277 -6.65 -15.41 -14.34
C GLN A 277 -6.35 -13.91 -14.43
N LYS A 278 -7.32 -13.06 -14.08
CA LYS A 278 -7.15 -11.59 -14.06
C LYS A 278 -6.10 -11.15 -13.04
N GLN A 279 -6.14 -11.69 -11.82
CA GLN A 279 -5.14 -11.39 -10.79
C GLN A 279 -3.73 -11.83 -11.20
N GLY A 280 -3.61 -13.05 -11.76
CA GLY A 280 -2.33 -13.55 -12.28
C GLY A 280 -1.77 -12.67 -13.39
N PHE A 281 -2.64 -12.13 -14.26
CA PHE A 281 -2.24 -11.16 -15.29
C PHE A 281 -1.73 -9.84 -14.68
N VAL A 282 -2.43 -9.26 -13.70
CA VAL A 282 -1.97 -8.04 -13.00
C VAL A 282 -0.62 -8.24 -12.33
N GLU A 283 -0.42 -9.38 -11.67
CA GLU A 283 0.85 -9.70 -11.01
C GLU A 283 2.00 -9.86 -12.02
N GLN A 284 1.73 -10.49 -13.17
CA GLN A 284 2.70 -10.54 -14.26
C GLN A 284 3.03 -9.15 -14.82
N LEU A 285 2.03 -8.29 -15.02
CA LEU A 285 2.27 -6.90 -15.45
C LEU A 285 3.16 -6.16 -14.45
N ARG A 286 2.89 -6.34 -13.16
CA ARG A 286 3.71 -5.73 -12.11
C ARG A 286 5.17 -6.15 -12.22
N GLN A 287 5.43 -7.45 -12.38
CA GLN A 287 6.80 -7.96 -12.44
C GLN A 287 7.57 -7.50 -13.69
N HIS A 288 6.89 -7.32 -14.83
CA HIS A 288 7.55 -7.01 -16.10
C HIS A 288 7.62 -5.51 -16.43
N LEU A 289 6.67 -4.69 -15.97
CA LEU A 289 6.55 -3.28 -16.36
C LEU A 289 6.80 -2.27 -15.22
N VAL A 290 6.93 -2.70 -13.95
CA VAL A 290 7.07 -1.77 -12.79
C VAL A 290 8.48 -1.20 -12.60
N ILE A 291 9.45 -1.48 -13.48
CA ILE A 291 10.75 -0.80 -13.37
C ILE A 291 10.65 0.72 -13.67
N GLY A 292 9.53 1.26 -14.19
CA GLY A 292 9.44 2.66 -14.63
C GLY A 292 8.34 3.59 -14.06
N ALA A 293 7.39 3.11 -13.25
CA ALA A 293 6.17 3.89 -12.91
C ALA A 293 6.08 4.40 -11.45
N GLY A 294 7.15 4.32 -10.68
CA GLY A 294 7.20 4.87 -9.32
C GLY A 294 7.27 6.41 -9.30
N PRO A 295 6.74 7.09 -8.27
CA PRO A 295 6.59 8.55 -8.21
C PRO A 295 7.89 9.37 -8.35
N LEU A 296 9.08 8.76 -8.31
CA LEU A 296 10.36 9.47 -8.18
C LEU A 296 11.38 9.26 -9.31
N GLN A 297 11.07 8.58 -10.41
CA GLN A 297 12.11 8.31 -11.43
C GLN A 297 12.38 9.44 -12.44
N SER A 298 11.54 10.47 -12.55
CA SER A 298 11.62 11.41 -13.69
C SER A 298 12.13 12.83 -13.40
N ALA A 299 12.96 13.04 -12.37
CA ALA A 299 13.70 14.29 -12.24
C ALA A 299 15.18 14.00 -11.92
N GLY A 300 16.07 14.55 -12.74
CA GLY A 300 17.50 14.26 -12.76
C GLY A 300 18.18 14.16 -11.38
N ARG A 301 19.00 13.12 -11.24
CA ARG A 301 19.98 12.83 -10.17
C ARG A 301 20.15 13.93 -9.10
N SER A 302 19.65 13.65 -7.89
CA SER A 302 20.33 13.95 -6.62
C SER A 302 19.77 13.10 -5.47
N SER A 303 20.46 11.99 -5.21
CA SER A 303 20.74 11.33 -3.92
C SER A 303 19.64 11.18 -2.85
N SER A 304 19.03 9.99 -2.80
CA SER A 304 18.99 9.07 -1.64
C SER A 304 17.89 8.04 -1.89
N ASP A 305 18.20 7.08 -2.76
CA ASP A 305 17.56 5.78 -2.93
C ASP A 305 16.03 5.76 -2.97
N ALA A 306 15.56 5.94 -4.20
CA ALA A 306 14.37 5.34 -4.80
C ALA A 306 13.38 4.73 -3.79
N PHE A 307 12.28 5.44 -3.57
CA PHE A 307 11.07 4.92 -2.95
C PHE A 307 10.56 3.71 -3.74
N SER A 308 11.17 2.56 -3.50
CA SER A 308 10.60 1.26 -3.76
C SER A 308 9.71 0.97 -2.56
N ILE A 309 8.45 1.41 -2.64
CA ILE A 309 7.43 0.62 -1.97
C ILE A 309 7.54 -0.74 -2.67
N GLN A 310 8.27 -1.66 -2.06
CA GLN A 310 8.03 -3.07 -2.30
C GLN A 310 6.57 -3.25 -1.92
N TRP A 311 5.73 -3.30 -2.94
CA TRP A 311 4.32 -3.63 -2.86
C TRP A 311 4.21 -5.00 -2.22
N HIS A 312 4.29 -5.06 -0.89
CA HIS A 312 3.81 -6.19 -0.14
C HIS A 312 2.30 -6.05 -0.23
N GLY A 313 1.73 -6.63 -1.29
CA GLY A 313 0.30 -6.84 -1.37
C GLY A 313 -0.14 -7.45 -0.06
N ALA A 314 -0.97 -6.72 0.67
CA ALA A 314 -1.77 -7.30 1.72
C ALA A 314 -2.64 -8.37 1.04
N PHE A 315 -2.27 -9.63 1.23
CA PHE A 315 -3.10 -10.79 0.94
C PHE A 315 -4.22 -10.87 1.98
#